data_AF-A0A068VNI5-F1
#
_entry.id   AF-A0A068VNI5-F1
#
_cell.length_a   1.000
_cell.length_b   1.000
_cell.length_c   1.000
_cell.angle_alpha   90.00
_cell.angle_beta   90.00
_cell.angle_gamma   90.00
#
_symmetry.space_group_name_H-M   'P 1'
#
loop_
_entity.id
_entity.type
_entity.pdbx_description
1 polymer ?
#
loop_
_entity_poly.entity_id
_entity_poly.type
_entity_poly.pdbx_seq_one_letter_code
_entity_poly.pdbx_strand_id
1 'polypeptide(L)'
;MLKVLAYFLLFLALNGQTSLGQVMTGAPAAAPSPQPPFLPPPPPPSLPKEEVDAVNSLLQLLSPYSPLGPAYFSALSCHDIKFSPALTCNCTLEDKTCRVVLIDLSGQDLTGSIPPEIGNLSHLESLFQTYFSKCLSW
;
A
#
# COMPACT_ATOMS: atom_id res chain seq x y z
N MET A 1 17.46 -23.24 51.71
CA MET A 1 17.06 -21.92 52.28
C MET A 1 18.01 -20.79 51.85
N LEU A 2 19.35 -20.93 51.95
CA LEU A 2 20.29 -19.82 51.70
C LEU A 2 20.38 -19.33 50.23
N LYS A 3 20.14 -20.21 49.24
CA LYS A 3 20.19 -19.87 47.80
C LYS A 3 19.05 -18.95 47.34
N VAL A 4 17.88 -19.03 47.98
CA VAL A 4 16.71 -18.20 47.64
C VAL A 4 16.92 -16.76 48.12
N LEU A 5 17.53 -16.59 49.30
CA LEU A 5 17.89 -15.29 49.84
C LEU A 5 18.91 -14.57 48.94
N ALA A 6 19.87 -15.31 48.38
CA ALA A 6 20.85 -14.76 47.45
C ALA A 6 20.21 -14.23 46.15
N TYR A 7 19.26 -14.97 45.57
CA TYR A 7 18.54 -14.51 44.38
C TYR A 7 17.67 -13.28 44.66
N PHE A 8 17.02 -13.22 45.82
CA PHE A 8 16.19 -12.09 46.21
C PHE A 8 17.02 -10.80 46.40
N LEU A 9 18.20 -10.92 47.03
CA LEU A 9 19.13 -9.79 47.17
C LEU A 9 19.72 -9.35 45.82
N LEU A 10 20.00 -10.30 44.92
CA LEU A 10 20.45 -9.98 43.55
C LEU A 10 19.36 -9.24 42.75
N PHE A 11 18.10 -9.59 42.96
CA PHE A 11 16.96 -8.94 42.32
C PHE A 11 16.74 -7.51 42.85
N LEU A 12 16.91 -7.28 44.14
CA LEU A 12 16.88 -5.94 44.73
C LEU A 12 18.06 -5.08 44.26
N ALA A 13 19.24 -5.67 44.06
CA ALA A 13 20.39 -4.97 43.51
C ALA A 13 20.23 -4.62 42.02
N LEU A 14 19.54 -5.46 41.24
CA LEU A 14 19.30 -5.23 39.81
C LEU A 14 18.14 -4.25 39.54
N ASN A 15 17.17 -4.13 40.45
CA ASN A 15 15.99 -3.28 40.27
C ASN A 15 15.98 -2.02 41.15
N GLY A 16 17.03 -1.80 41.95
CA GLY A 16 17.16 -0.66 42.85
C GLY A 16 17.64 0.62 42.16
N GLN A 17 16.88 1.18 41.23
CA GLN A 17 17.04 2.59 40.83
C GLN A 17 15.67 3.27 40.69
N THR A 18 15.11 3.70 41.82
CA THR A 18 14.16 4.82 41.84
C THR A 18 14.92 6.14 41.87
N SER A 19 14.73 6.92 40.81
CA SER A 19 14.80 8.38 40.73
C SER A 19 15.12 9.10 42.04
N LEU A 20 16.28 9.77 42.12
CA LEU A 20 16.42 11.07 42.78
C LEU A 20 17.71 11.75 42.28
N GLY A 21 17.53 12.86 41.55
CA GLY A 21 18.47 13.98 41.46
C GLY A 21 19.83 13.74 40.80
N GLN A 22 19.91 13.96 39.48
CA GLN A 22 21.12 14.53 38.88
C GLN A 22 20.79 15.84 38.18
N VAL A 23 21.03 16.92 38.92
CA VAL A 23 21.25 18.26 38.38
C VAL A 23 22.60 18.25 37.66
N MET A 24 22.55 18.64 36.38
CA MET A 24 23.62 19.22 35.55
C MET A 24 25.01 18.59 35.54
N THR A 25 25.31 17.85 34.47
CA THR A 25 26.55 18.02 33.68
C THR A 25 26.27 17.75 32.20
N GLY A 26 25.41 18.58 31.59
CA GLY A 26 25.38 18.69 30.14
C GLY A 26 26.62 19.44 29.68
N ALA A 27 27.58 18.73 29.08
CA ALA A 27 28.54 19.36 28.18
C ALA A 27 27.77 20.22 27.16
N PRO A 28 28.27 21.38 26.71
CA PRO A 28 27.59 22.14 25.68
C PRO A 28 27.48 21.23 24.46
N ALA A 29 26.25 20.76 24.19
CA ALA A 29 25.93 20.14 22.92
C ALA A 29 26.35 21.17 21.87
N ALA A 30 27.37 20.83 21.08
CA ALA A 30 27.65 21.56 19.86
C ALA A 30 26.31 21.70 19.15
N ALA A 31 25.89 22.94 18.92
CA ALA A 31 24.61 23.22 18.29
C ALA A 31 24.49 22.33 17.04
N PRO A 32 23.38 21.61 16.84
CA PRO A 32 23.20 20.87 15.60
C PRO A 32 23.40 21.88 14.46
N SER A 33 24.37 21.60 13.60
CA SER A 33 24.56 22.36 12.36
C SER A 33 23.20 22.55 11.71
N PRO A 34 22.86 23.73 11.17
CA PRO A 34 21.59 23.93 10.50
C PRO A 34 21.51 22.92 9.36
N GLN A 35 20.74 21.84 9.58
CA GLN A 35 20.42 20.91 8.52
C GLN A 35 19.64 21.72 7.49
N PRO A 36 19.98 21.61 6.19
CA PRO A 36 19.12 22.15 5.15
C PRO A 36 17.69 21.69 5.41
N PRO A 37 16.66 22.53 5.21
CA PRO A 37 15.29 22.09 5.35
C PRO A 37 15.13 20.81 4.54
N PHE A 38 14.80 19.70 5.22
CA PHE A 38 14.48 18.45 4.55
C PHE A 38 13.32 18.77 3.63
N LEU A 39 13.60 18.87 2.33
CA LEU A 39 12.55 19.00 1.33
C LEU A 39 11.68 17.75 1.48
N PRO A 40 10.34 17.91 1.59
CA PRO A 40 9.46 16.74 1.63
C PRO A 40 9.74 15.88 0.39
N PRO A 41 9.73 14.53 0.53
CA PRO A 41 9.96 13.65 -0.60
C PRO A 41 8.99 14.01 -1.73
N PRO A 42 9.43 13.97 -3.00
CA PRO A 42 8.55 14.28 -4.13
C PRO A 42 7.33 13.35 -4.09
N PRO A 43 6.11 13.87 -4.35
CA PRO A 43 4.91 13.04 -4.33
C PRO A 43 5.06 11.88 -5.34
N PRO A 44 4.64 10.66 -4.98
CA PRO A 44 4.75 9.50 -5.85
C PRO A 44 3.86 9.65 -7.09
N PRO A 45 4.18 8.93 -8.19
CA PRO A 45 3.30 8.89 -9.34
C PRO A 45 1.93 8.30 -8.98
N SER A 46 0.87 8.88 -9.52
CA SER A 46 -0.52 8.51 -9.19
C SER A 46 -1.32 8.15 -10.44
N LEU A 47 -2.26 7.23 -10.28
CA LEU A 47 -3.25 6.92 -11.32
C LEU A 47 -4.33 8.02 -11.37
N PRO A 48 -4.73 8.48 -12.56
CA PRO A 48 -5.83 9.44 -12.69
C PRO A 48 -7.17 8.84 -12.23
N LYS A 49 -8.09 9.72 -11.83
CA LYS A 49 -9.35 9.34 -11.18
C LYS A 49 -10.21 8.44 -12.06
N GLU A 50 -10.24 8.71 -13.36
CA GLU A 50 -11.05 7.98 -14.32
C GLU A 50 -10.64 6.50 -14.41
N GLU A 51 -9.33 6.23 -14.36
CA GLU A 51 -8.82 4.87 -14.41
C GLU A 51 -9.08 4.13 -13.08
N VAL A 52 -8.94 4.84 -11.95
CA VAL A 52 -9.30 4.30 -10.63
C VAL A 52 -10.78 3.92 -10.58
N ASP A 53 -11.66 4.78 -11.09
CA ASP A 53 -13.10 4.54 -11.08
C ASP A 53 -13.46 3.35 -11.99
N ALA A 54 -12.87 3.26 -13.18
CA ALA A 54 -13.08 2.14 -14.11
C ALA A 54 -12.63 0.79 -13.54
N VAL A 55 -11.44 0.74 -12.92
CA VAL A 55 -10.95 -0.47 -12.26
C VAL A 55 -11.84 -0.86 -11.07
N ASN A 56 -12.28 0.11 -10.26
CA ASN A 56 -13.19 -0.16 -9.15
C ASN A 56 -14.55 -0.72 -9.60
N SER A 57 -15.11 -0.21 -10.71
CA SER A 57 -16.33 -0.78 -11.30
C SER A 57 -16.15 -2.24 -11.71
N LEU A 58 -14.97 -2.59 -12.22
CA LEU A 58 -14.63 -3.98 -12.55
C LEU A 58 -14.45 -4.86 -11.31
N LEU A 59 -13.81 -4.33 -10.25
CA LEU A 59 -13.64 -5.04 -8.98
C LEU A 59 -14.97 -5.40 -8.31
N GLN A 60 -16.03 -4.62 -8.53
CA GLN A 60 -17.38 -4.97 -8.06
C GLN A 60 -17.90 -6.28 -8.68
N LEU A 61 -17.53 -6.59 -9.93
CA LEU A 61 -17.96 -7.81 -10.62
C LEU A 61 -17.20 -9.07 -10.16
N LEU A 62 -15.99 -8.87 -9.63
CA LEU A 62 -15.07 -9.91 -9.18
C LEU A 62 -15.29 -10.33 -7.73
N SER A 63 -16.05 -9.57 -6.93
CA SER A 63 -16.22 -9.84 -5.50
C SER A 63 -17.66 -9.69 -4.98
N PRO A 64 -18.66 -10.39 -5.55
CA PRO A 64 -19.94 -10.54 -4.86
C PRO A 64 -19.86 -11.45 -3.61
N TYR A 65 -18.79 -12.24 -3.44
CA TYR A 65 -18.67 -13.26 -2.37
C TYR A 65 -17.36 -13.27 -1.58
N SER A 66 -16.49 -12.27 -1.72
CA SER A 66 -15.25 -12.23 -0.92
C SER A 66 -15.59 -12.04 0.57
N PRO A 67 -15.13 -12.92 1.48
CA PRO A 67 -15.40 -12.79 2.92
C PRO A 67 -14.75 -11.54 3.55
N LEU A 68 -13.87 -10.86 2.81
CA LEU A 68 -13.19 -9.62 3.21
C LEU A 68 -13.90 -8.35 2.68
N GLY A 69 -15.02 -8.49 1.96
CA GLY A 69 -15.71 -7.38 1.31
C GLY A 69 -15.18 -7.06 -0.09
N PRO A 70 -15.76 -6.04 -0.77
CA PRO A 70 -15.33 -5.64 -2.11
C PRO A 70 -13.89 -5.14 -2.08
N ALA A 71 -13.06 -5.65 -3.01
CA ALA A 71 -11.72 -5.12 -3.21
C ALA A 71 -11.82 -3.64 -3.63
N TYR A 72 -11.01 -2.79 -3.01
CA TYR A 72 -10.93 -1.37 -3.33
C TYR A 72 -9.57 -1.03 -3.92
N PHE A 73 -9.59 -0.36 -5.07
CA PHE A 73 -8.43 0.12 -5.78
C PHE A 73 -8.26 1.62 -5.56
N SER A 74 -7.03 2.05 -5.27
CA SER A 74 -6.69 3.45 -5.02
C SER A 74 -5.72 3.98 -6.08
N ALA A 75 -5.58 5.31 -6.18
CA ALA A 75 -4.62 5.94 -7.10
C ALA A 75 -3.15 5.55 -6.86
N LEU A 76 -2.84 5.01 -5.67
CA LEU A 76 -1.51 4.54 -5.27
C LEU A 76 -1.36 3.02 -5.39
N SER A 77 -2.42 2.29 -5.77
CA SER A 77 -2.40 0.83 -5.84
C SER A 77 -1.47 0.28 -6.92
N CYS A 78 -1.06 1.10 -7.90
CA CYS A 78 0.00 0.76 -8.86
C CYS A 78 1.43 0.96 -8.30
N HIS A 79 1.58 1.63 -7.16
CA HIS A 79 2.88 1.89 -6.52
C HIS A 79 3.20 0.87 -5.43
N ASP A 80 2.19 0.48 -4.64
CA ASP A 80 2.29 -0.67 -3.76
C ASP A 80 2.24 -1.93 -4.63
N ILE A 81 3.39 -2.58 -4.83
CA ILE A 81 3.64 -3.81 -5.64
C ILE A 81 2.89 -5.04 -5.10
N LYS A 82 1.73 -4.83 -4.50
CA LYS A 82 0.98 -5.74 -3.68
C LYS A 82 -0.49 -5.70 -4.05
N PHE A 83 -0.83 -5.62 -5.33
CA PHE A 83 -2.20 -5.86 -5.74
C PHE A 83 -2.28 -6.58 -7.09
N SER A 84 -2.51 -7.88 -6.95
CA SER A 84 -3.15 -8.80 -7.90
C SER A 84 -2.41 -9.07 -9.24
N PRO A 85 -2.18 -10.35 -9.62
CA PRO A 85 -1.65 -10.70 -10.94
C PRO A 85 -2.57 -10.28 -12.10
N ALA A 86 -3.74 -9.73 -11.79
CA ALA A 86 -4.77 -9.29 -12.72
C ALA A 86 -4.55 -7.87 -13.28
N LEU A 87 -3.68 -7.02 -12.71
CA LEU A 87 -3.54 -5.62 -13.12
C LEU A 87 -2.08 -5.24 -13.31
N THR A 88 -1.74 -4.74 -14.49
CA THR A 88 -0.42 -4.16 -14.78
C THR A 88 -0.55 -2.68 -15.08
N CYS A 89 0.26 -1.87 -14.39
CA CYS A 89 0.35 -0.44 -14.61
C CYS A 89 1.72 -0.06 -15.16
N ASN A 90 1.76 0.96 -16.01
CA ASN A 90 2.99 1.63 -16.43
C ASN A 90 3.03 3.03 -15.81
N CYS A 91 4.10 3.35 -15.09
CA CYS A 91 4.25 4.62 -14.40
C CYS A 91 5.47 5.40 -14.92
N THR A 92 5.24 6.64 -15.34
CA THR A 92 6.28 7.57 -15.78
C THR A 92 6.65 8.53 -14.63
N LEU A 93 7.92 8.55 -14.24
CA LEU A 93 8.40 9.38 -13.13
C LEU A 93 8.48 10.87 -13.48
N GLU A 94 8.70 11.23 -14.75
CA GLU A 94 8.73 12.64 -15.20
C GLU A 94 7.39 13.34 -14.96
N ASP A 95 6.30 12.73 -15.44
CA ASP A 95 4.95 13.28 -15.31
C ASP A 95 4.20 12.81 -14.06
N LYS A 96 4.88 12.04 -13.19
CA LYS A 96 4.33 11.44 -11.98
C LYS A 96 2.95 10.80 -12.21
N THR A 97 2.80 10.14 -13.34
CA THR A 97 1.53 9.60 -13.81
C THR A 97 1.67 8.10 -13.99
N CYS A 98 0.70 7.36 -13.50
CA CYS A 98 0.54 5.95 -13.81
C CYS A 98 -0.61 5.76 -14.81
N ARG A 99 -0.55 4.70 -15.60
CA ARG A 99 -1.56 4.27 -16.55
C ARG A 99 -1.76 2.77 -16.46
N VAL A 100 -3.01 2.29 -16.52
CA VAL A 100 -3.32 0.86 -16.64
C VAL A 100 -3.04 0.41 -18.06
N VAL A 101 -2.22 -0.62 -18.23
CA VAL A 101 -1.82 -1.13 -19.55
C VAL A 101 -2.33 -2.53 -19.82
N LEU A 102 -2.54 -3.34 -18.78
CA LEU A 102 -3.07 -4.70 -18.94
C LEU A 102 -4.00 -5.05 -17.79
N ILE A 103 -5.13 -5.65 -18.15
CA ILE A 103 -6.09 -6.24 -17.23
C ILE A 103 -6.26 -7.71 -17.59
N ASP A 104 -6.00 -8.60 -16.63
CA ASP A 104 -6.18 -10.03 -16.77
C ASP A 104 -7.29 -10.52 -15.83
N LEU A 105 -8.43 -10.87 -16.43
CA LEU A 105 -9.61 -11.45 -15.80
C LEU A 105 -9.74 -12.94 -16.10
N SER A 106 -8.68 -13.57 -16.62
CA SER A 106 -8.65 -15.00 -16.87
C SER A 106 -8.84 -15.77 -15.57
N GLY A 107 -9.69 -16.80 -15.61
CA GLY A 107 -9.99 -17.64 -14.44
C GLY A 107 -10.77 -16.92 -13.33
N GLN A 108 -11.27 -15.71 -13.57
CA GLN A 108 -12.15 -15.00 -12.64
C GLN A 108 -13.62 -15.29 -12.95
N ASP A 109 -14.41 -15.57 -11.92
CA ASP A 109 -15.87 -15.74 -12.01
C ASP A 109 -16.56 -14.38 -12.08
N LEU A 110 -16.46 -13.71 -13.23
CA LEU A 110 -17.13 -12.44 -13.47
C LEU A 110 -18.65 -12.62 -13.47
N THR A 111 -19.31 -11.97 -12.52
CA THR A 111 -20.78 -11.95 -12.46
C THR A 111 -21.32 -10.75 -13.25
N GLY A 112 -21.46 -10.90 -14.57
CA GLY A 112 -22.04 -9.85 -15.43
C GLY A 112 -21.28 -9.59 -16.71
N SER A 113 -21.44 -8.39 -17.26
CA SER A 113 -20.73 -7.91 -18.45
C SER A 113 -19.67 -6.88 -18.05
N ILE A 114 -18.62 -6.74 -18.86
CA ILE A 114 -17.56 -5.74 -18.62
C ILE A 114 -18.19 -4.34 -18.67
N PRO A 115 -17.93 -3.48 -17.66
CA PRO A 115 -18.54 -2.17 -17.57
C PRO A 115 -17.95 -1.24 -18.65
N PRO A 116 -18.76 -0.38 -19.31
CA PRO A 116 -18.31 0.46 -20.43
C PRO A 116 -17.22 1.47 -20.04
N GLU A 117 -17.09 1.78 -18.75
CA GLU A 117 -16.04 2.62 -18.17
C GLU A 117 -14.63 2.09 -18.47
N ILE A 118 -14.47 0.77 -18.72
CA ILE A 118 -13.22 0.17 -19.19
C ILE A 118 -12.82 0.71 -20.56
N GLY A 119 -13.78 1.12 -21.40
CA GLY A 119 -13.52 1.78 -22.67
C GLY A 119 -12.87 3.16 -22.53
N ASN A 120 -12.87 3.74 -21.32
CA ASN A 120 -12.23 5.02 -21.04
C ASN A 120 -10.72 4.87 -20.70
N LEU A 121 -10.22 3.63 -20.58
CA LEU A 121 -8.80 3.35 -20.33
C LEU A 121 -8.00 3.46 -21.63
N SER A 122 -7.64 4.67 -22.02
CA SER A 122 -6.99 4.96 -23.33
C SER A 122 -5.61 4.33 -23.53
N HIS A 123 -4.96 3.89 -22.45
CA HIS A 123 -3.64 3.27 -22.46
C HIS A 123 -3.69 1.75 -22.27
N LEU A 124 -4.89 1.16 -22.22
CA LEU A 124 -5.07 -0.27 -22.07
C LEU A 124 -4.68 -0.99 -23.37
N GLU A 125 -3.62 -1.79 -23.29
CA GLU A 125 -3.08 -2.56 -24.43
C GLU A 125 -3.66 -3.97 -24.50
N SER A 126 -4.02 -4.55 -23.35
CA SER A 126 -4.47 -5.95 -23.30
C SER A 126 -5.54 -6.16 -22.22
N LEU A 127 -6.60 -6.87 -22.61
CA LEU A 127 -7.68 -7.31 -21.73
C LEU A 127 -7.93 -8.80 -21.95
N PHE A 128 -7.61 -9.63 -20.95
CA PHE A 128 -7.86 -11.07 -20.99
C PHE A 128 -9.11 -11.42 -20.19
N GLN A 129 -9.98 -12.26 -20.74
CA GLN A 129 -11.15 -12.82 -20.06
C GLN A 129 -11.31 -14.28 -20.47
N THR A 130 -11.43 -15.21 -19.51
CA THR A 130 -11.59 -16.63 -19.81
C THR A 130 -12.96 -17.10 -19.38
N TYR A 131 -13.94 -17.09 -20.30
CA TYR A 131 -14.95 -18.13 -20.49
C TYR A 131 -15.62 -17.87 -21.84
N PHE A 132 -15.71 -18.91 -22.65
CA PHE A 132 -16.26 -18.93 -24.00
C PHE A 132 -17.51 -18.04 -24.18
N SER A 133 -17.49 -17.21 -25.23
CA SER A 133 -18.71 -16.78 -25.93
C SER A 133 -19.67 -15.85 -25.19
N LYS A 134 -19.24 -14.64 -24.87
CA LYS A 134 -20.08 -13.48 -25.18
C LYS A 134 -19.24 -12.54 -26.01
N CYS A 135 -19.57 -12.47 -27.31
CA CYS A 135 -19.01 -11.48 -28.20
C CYS A 135 -19.04 -10.14 -27.49
N LEU A 136 -17.90 -9.46 -27.47
CA LEU A 136 -17.72 -8.07 -27.05
C LEU A 136 -18.85 -7.24 -27.66
N SER A 137 -19.92 -7.05 -26.90
CA SER A 137 -20.98 -6.09 -27.19
C SER A 137 -20.53 -4.83 -26.51
N TRP A 138 -19.95 -3.93 -27.30
CA TRP A 138 -19.77 -2.53 -26.94
C TRP A 138 -21.14 -1.87 -26.70
#